data_AF-A0A954JC74-F1
#
_entry.id   AF-A0A954JC74-F1
#
_cell.length_a   1.000
_cell.length_b   1.000
_cell.length_c   1.000
_cell.angle_alpha   90.00
_cell.angle_beta   90.00
_cell.angle_gamma   90.00
#
_symmetry.space_group_name_H-M   'P 1'
#
loop_
_entity.id
_entity.type
_entity.pdbx_description
1 polymer ?
#
loop_
_entity_poly.entity_id
_entity_poly.type
_entity_poly.pdbx_seq_one_letter_code
_entity_poly.pdbx_strand_id
1 'polypeptide(L)'
;MNTSLCHAVLKSPALIGCWALLFLCSGCQDQGGDLPPVTNANQNTGGSVNPGPPIQPADQMLGNAPTPASAPTPDSAKKEFQLTARTDLFGSTISILDGATSEVIEEFTLTKGELTHEFTIPREKTVVVQANAFGHVQQSAPVQLTKNEEVSVEFDLLGEADFRELIKSATCLVRIPDGGFGSGFLYGDRQTIVTAAHCVAAKNVGDLKYTFYPDESREVTYENARLLFYDQKQDVAVLRLAEPVSEEHYWLWSGGSAAQGDEVLVMGNPGRNGEYDPMYARSCKVAAVRPDELRLDVEIYPGYSGGPVVRSGTTQVLGVVSYKIIQSDNYEQVGYSFARSSDIAGDAFTQWINLSEELQEGHITRVEDRYSREFGRNLAHNAAIAYYGDSAVYTIICISLLQDYKIHMIRKLAELPPLTLSQRRLVLKKAHEEYLKDIAPDIAEKVRERVSPKLRGTHLDSEHKLIMEDESVSRTVKDSLEKSRAAYLQLKEAAETIVKKKKGEDRTAEEFEMFILELWGDVRFNAEEVITATAPR
;
A
#
# COMPACT_ATOMS: atom_id res chain seq x y z
N MET A 1 68.05 13.09 -38.83
CA MET A 1 67.17 12.18 -39.59
C MET A 1 66.04 11.81 -38.63
N ASN A 2 65.04 12.69 -38.51
CA ASN A 2 63.69 12.59 -39.13
C ASN A 2 62.81 11.52 -38.45
N THR A 3 61.55 11.71 -38.07
CA THR A 3 60.62 12.83 -37.76
C THR A 3 59.28 12.11 -37.48
N SER A 4 58.41 12.65 -36.60
CA SER A 4 56.96 12.32 -36.48
C SER A 4 56.64 10.97 -35.81
N LEU A 5 55.71 10.79 -34.87
CA LEU A 5 54.42 11.44 -34.61
C LEU A 5 54.21 11.68 -33.10
N CYS A 6 53.78 12.88 -32.77
CA CYS A 6 53.17 13.28 -31.51
C CYS A 6 51.76 13.78 -31.88
N HIS A 7 50.71 12.99 -31.60
CA HIS A 7 49.31 13.39 -31.35
C HIS A 7 48.36 12.19 -31.58
N ALA A 8 47.42 12.03 -30.64
CA ALA A 8 46.11 11.36 -30.71
C ALA A 8 45.95 10.18 -29.73
N VAL A 9 45.12 10.41 -28.70
CA VAL A 9 44.05 9.56 -28.14
C VAL A 9 43.87 9.89 -26.65
N LEU A 10 43.17 11.00 -26.41
CA LEU A 10 42.38 11.26 -25.21
C LEU A 10 40.97 11.54 -25.71
N LYS A 11 40.03 10.62 -25.43
CA LYS A 11 38.58 10.83 -25.29
C LYS A 11 37.87 9.48 -25.19
N SER A 12 37.61 9.02 -23.96
CA SER A 12 36.43 8.20 -23.66
C SER A 12 36.04 8.40 -22.19
N PRO A 13 34.82 8.89 -21.88
CA PRO A 13 34.37 9.13 -20.50
C PRO A 13 33.88 7.86 -19.78
N ALA A 14 33.94 6.68 -20.41
CA ALA A 14 33.33 5.46 -19.88
C ALA A 14 34.09 4.78 -18.72
N LEU A 15 35.31 5.19 -18.40
CA LEU A 15 36.19 4.49 -17.44
C LEU A 15 36.22 5.10 -16.03
N ILE A 16 35.63 6.28 -15.82
CA ILE A 16 35.67 6.97 -14.51
C ILE A 16 34.44 6.62 -13.64
N GLY A 17 33.37 6.10 -14.22
CA GLY A 17 32.11 5.80 -13.51
C GLY A 17 32.16 4.59 -12.55
N CYS A 18 32.99 3.57 -12.81
CA CYS A 18 33.02 2.35 -11.99
C CYS A 18 33.77 2.49 -10.66
N TRP A 19 34.63 3.50 -10.50
CA TRP A 19 35.37 3.73 -9.25
C TRP A 19 34.61 4.61 -8.25
N ALA A 20 33.59 5.34 -8.69
CA ALA A 20 32.84 6.28 -7.85
C ALA A 20 31.81 5.61 -6.92
N LEU A 21 31.32 4.40 -7.22
CA LEU A 21 30.35 3.70 -6.36
C LEU A 21 30.97 3.01 -5.13
N LEU A 22 32.29 2.78 -5.12
CA LEU A 22 32.98 2.11 -4.01
C LEU A 22 33.42 3.06 -2.88
N PHE A 23 33.35 4.39 -3.08
CA PHE A 23 33.77 5.39 -2.07
C PHE A 23 32.61 6.11 -1.36
N LEU A 24 31.35 5.86 -1.71
CA LEU A 24 30.19 6.50 -1.07
C LEU A 24 29.68 5.79 0.21
N CYS A 25 30.28 4.67 0.62
CA CYS A 25 29.86 3.93 1.81
C CYS A 25 30.82 4.02 3.00
N SER A 26 31.74 4.99 3.05
CA SER A 26 32.53 5.22 4.27
C SER A 26 32.97 6.67 4.44
N GLY A 27 32.30 7.38 5.37
CA GLY A 27 32.83 8.57 6.02
C GLY A 27 32.09 9.87 5.74
N CYS A 28 31.26 10.31 6.69
CA CYS A 28 31.37 11.64 7.31
C CYS A 28 30.51 11.69 8.59
N GLN A 29 31.21 11.71 9.72
CA GLN A 29 30.73 12.18 11.02
C GLN A 29 30.57 13.70 11.00
N ASP A 30 29.57 14.17 11.75
CA ASP A 30 29.43 15.45 12.45
C ASP A 30 30.22 16.66 11.93
N GLN A 31 29.51 17.69 11.46
CA GLN A 31 29.61 19.03 12.03
C GLN A 31 28.25 19.74 12.01
N GLY A 32 27.80 20.17 13.19
CA GLY A 32 26.71 21.10 13.36
C GLY A 32 27.07 22.49 12.87
N GLY A 33 26.07 23.16 12.29
CA GLY A 33 26.15 24.55 11.89
C GLY A 33 24.76 25.15 11.90
N ASP A 34 24.54 26.05 12.87
CA ASP A 34 23.34 26.85 13.04
C ASP A 34 23.01 27.66 11.77
N LEU A 35 21.76 27.58 11.31
CA LEU A 35 21.22 28.49 10.30
C LEU A 35 20.33 29.56 10.98
N PRO A 36 20.53 30.85 10.70
CA PRO A 36 19.72 31.93 11.26
C PRO A 36 18.36 32.06 10.56
N PRO A 37 17.38 32.75 11.19
CA PRO A 37 16.00 32.75 10.72
C PRO A 37 15.83 33.62 9.47
N VAL A 38 15.07 33.10 8.51
CA VAL A 38 14.61 33.85 7.34
C VAL A 38 13.52 34.82 7.79
N THR A 39 13.84 36.11 7.76
CA THR A 39 12.93 37.22 8.02
C THR A 39 11.99 37.45 6.82
N ASN A 40 10.68 37.44 7.09
CA ASN A 40 9.64 37.90 6.19
C ASN A 40 9.67 39.44 6.04
N ALA A 41 9.70 39.94 4.81
CA ALA A 41 9.39 41.33 4.49
C ALA A 41 8.95 41.51 3.02
N ASN A 42 7.64 41.72 2.81
CA ASN A 42 7.05 42.81 2.00
C ASN A 42 5.53 42.60 1.91
N GLN A 43 4.73 43.42 2.63
CA GLN A 43 4.18 44.73 2.21
C GLN A 43 3.25 44.60 1.00
N ASN A 44 1.93 44.44 1.19
CA ASN A 44 0.88 45.46 1.41
C ASN A 44 0.71 46.48 0.26
N THR A 45 -0.44 46.42 -0.43
CA THR A 45 -1.33 47.54 -0.81
C THR A 45 -2.65 46.94 -1.31
N GLY A 46 -3.75 47.05 -0.56
CA GLY A 46 -4.84 48.02 -0.81
C GLY A 46 -6.06 47.31 -1.44
N GLY A 47 -7.32 47.49 -1.04
CA GLY A 47 -7.92 48.42 -0.10
C GLY A 47 -9.32 47.94 0.32
N SER A 48 -9.74 48.49 1.45
CA SER A 48 -11.06 48.44 2.09
C SER A 48 -12.14 49.12 1.24
N VAL A 49 -13.37 48.59 1.21
CA VAL A 49 -14.60 49.33 1.61
C VAL A 49 -15.70 48.33 1.96
N ASN A 50 -16.22 48.44 3.18
CA ASN A 50 -17.50 47.88 3.63
C ASN A 50 -18.37 49.09 4.01
N PRO A 51 -19.67 49.14 3.64
CA PRO A 51 -20.62 49.88 4.46
C PRO A 51 -21.81 48.99 4.85
N GLY A 52 -22.10 49.02 6.15
CA GLY A 52 -23.31 48.42 6.73
C GLY A 52 -24.61 49.11 6.28
N PRO A 53 -25.75 48.59 6.74
CA PRO A 53 -27.06 48.89 6.17
C PRO A 53 -27.68 50.13 6.80
N PRO A 54 -28.59 50.82 6.07
CA PRO A 54 -29.63 51.56 6.75
C PRO A 54 -31.05 51.29 6.20
N ILE A 55 -31.93 50.95 7.15
CA ILE A 55 -33.19 51.64 7.47
C ILE A 55 -34.31 51.63 6.41
N GLN A 56 -35.46 51.08 6.85
CA GLN A 56 -36.80 51.16 6.26
C GLN A 56 -37.30 52.60 6.06
N PRO A 57 -38.31 52.79 5.20
CA PRO A 57 -39.41 53.68 5.56
C PRO A 57 -40.78 52.99 5.47
N ALA A 58 -41.63 53.44 6.39
CA ALA A 58 -43.05 53.19 6.46
C ALA A 58 -43.85 53.97 5.39
N ASP A 59 -45.00 53.43 4.99
CA ASP A 59 -46.27 54.13 4.73
C ASP A 59 -47.35 53.05 4.48
N GLN A 60 -48.43 52.95 5.28
CA GLN A 60 -49.73 53.64 5.13
C GLN A 60 -50.40 53.36 3.77
N MET A 61 -51.67 52.98 3.59
CA MET A 61 -52.93 53.00 4.37
C MET A 61 -54.01 52.20 3.59
N LEU A 62 -55.19 52.02 4.22
CA LEU A 62 -56.50 51.53 3.72
C LEU A 62 -56.66 50.00 3.77
N GLY A 63 -57.58 49.38 4.52
CA GLY A 63 -58.80 49.86 5.15
C GLY A 63 -59.95 48.95 4.71
N ASN A 64 -60.43 48.06 5.60
CA ASN A 64 -61.80 47.55 5.61
C ASN A 64 -62.11 46.84 6.95
N ALA A 65 -63.25 47.23 7.53
CA ALA A 65 -63.80 46.80 8.81
C ALA A 65 -64.55 45.44 8.70
N PRO A 66 -64.89 44.79 9.83
CA PRO A 66 -64.87 43.34 9.96
C PRO A 66 -66.23 42.65 9.85
N THR A 67 -66.21 41.38 9.42
CA THR A 67 -67.30 40.41 9.59
C THR A 67 -66.93 39.46 10.74
N PRO A 68 -67.83 39.18 11.72
CA PRO A 68 -67.49 38.35 12.87
C PRO A 68 -67.52 36.87 12.48
N ALA A 69 -66.35 36.30 12.21
CA ALA A 69 -66.16 34.86 12.10
C ALA A 69 -65.68 34.30 13.45
N SER A 70 -66.51 33.45 14.03
CA SER A 70 -66.28 32.45 15.07
C SER A 70 -64.83 32.27 15.55
N ALA A 71 -64.63 32.45 16.85
CA ALA A 71 -63.43 32.03 17.56
C ALA A 71 -63.10 30.56 17.25
N PRO A 72 -61.89 30.24 16.77
CA PRO A 72 -61.43 28.87 16.83
C PRO A 72 -61.30 28.50 18.31
N THR A 73 -61.96 27.41 18.69
CA THR A 73 -61.68 26.64 19.90
C THR A 73 -60.15 26.50 20.02
N PRO A 74 -59.54 26.65 21.22
CA PRO A 74 -58.13 26.31 21.39
C PRO A 74 -58.01 24.81 21.16
N ASP A 75 -57.65 24.46 19.94
CA ASP A 75 -57.25 23.12 19.59
C ASP A 75 -56.06 22.80 20.50
N SER A 76 -56.23 21.79 21.35
CA SER A 76 -55.20 21.32 22.25
C SER A 76 -54.01 20.92 21.40
N ALA A 77 -53.03 21.82 21.24
CA ALA A 77 -51.76 21.53 20.59
C ALA A 77 -51.24 20.24 21.21
N LYS A 78 -51.25 19.15 20.43
CA LYS A 78 -50.64 17.88 20.82
C LYS A 78 -49.20 18.23 21.17
N LYS A 79 -48.86 18.17 22.46
CA LYS A 79 -47.51 18.42 22.91
C LYS A 79 -46.66 17.25 22.45
N GLU A 80 -45.75 17.53 21.52
CA GLU A 80 -44.74 16.61 21.04
C GLU A 80 -43.55 16.62 22.01
N PHE A 81 -43.02 15.44 22.33
CA PHE A 81 -41.84 15.26 23.18
C PHE A 81 -40.63 14.96 22.29
N GLN A 82 -39.51 15.60 22.56
CA GLN A 82 -38.25 15.36 21.84
C GLN A 82 -37.35 14.44 22.66
N LEU A 83 -36.92 13.34 22.02
CA LEU A 83 -35.99 12.39 22.59
C LEU A 83 -34.79 12.29 21.65
N THR A 84 -33.61 12.57 22.16
CA THR A 84 -32.35 12.44 21.41
C THR A 84 -31.65 11.17 21.86
N ALA A 85 -31.43 10.22 20.96
CA ALA A 85 -30.66 9.02 21.25
C ALA A 85 -29.33 9.06 20.51
N ARG A 86 -28.25 8.74 21.22
CA ARG A 86 -26.88 8.76 20.71
C ARG A 86 -26.19 7.42 20.94
N THR A 87 -25.46 6.95 19.94
CA THR A 87 -24.56 5.80 20.04
C THR A 87 -23.12 6.25 19.79
N ASP A 88 -22.16 5.37 20.06
CA ASP A 88 -20.75 5.49 19.70
C ASP A 88 -20.36 4.64 18.48
N LEU A 89 -21.34 3.93 17.91
CA LEU A 89 -21.15 2.94 16.86
C LEU A 89 -22.03 3.24 15.63
N PHE A 90 -21.39 3.49 14.48
CA PHE A 90 -22.10 3.74 13.22
C PHE A 90 -22.83 2.49 12.71
N GLY A 91 -23.94 2.69 12.00
CA GLY A 91 -24.76 1.58 11.47
C GLY A 91 -25.68 0.95 12.51
N SER A 92 -25.74 1.51 13.73
CA SER A 92 -26.64 1.03 14.79
C SER A 92 -28.09 1.40 14.47
N THR A 93 -29.01 0.50 14.78
CA THR A 93 -30.45 0.74 14.73
C THR A 93 -30.94 1.12 16.11
N ILE A 94 -31.54 2.30 16.24
CA ILE A 94 -32.21 2.77 17.44
C ILE A 94 -33.70 2.53 17.28
N SER A 95 -34.27 1.70 18.16
CA SER A 95 -35.69 1.39 18.20
C SER A 95 -36.30 1.94 19.50
N ILE A 96 -37.44 2.63 19.39
CA ILE A 96 -38.22 3.08 20.55
C ILE A 96 -39.37 2.11 20.75
N LEU A 97 -39.39 1.47 21.91
CA LEU A 97 -40.41 0.50 22.27
C LEU A 97 -41.37 1.10 23.29
N ASP A 98 -42.64 0.72 23.19
CA ASP A 98 -43.62 1.08 24.22
C ASP A 98 -43.30 0.34 25.52
N GLY A 99 -43.17 1.07 26.62
CA GLY A 99 -42.77 0.47 27.91
C GLY A 99 -43.80 -0.53 28.47
N ALA A 100 -45.05 -0.50 28.01
CA ALA A 100 -46.09 -1.44 28.44
C ALA A 100 -46.27 -2.62 27.49
N THR A 101 -46.26 -2.39 26.16
CA THR A 101 -46.53 -3.44 25.17
C THR A 101 -45.28 -4.05 24.55
N SER A 102 -44.12 -3.40 24.69
CA SER A 102 -42.87 -3.74 23.97
C SER A 102 -43.01 -3.70 22.44
N GLU A 103 -44.03 -3.03 21.91
CA GLU A 103 -44.17 -2.82 20.46
C GLU A 103 -43.26 -1.68 20.00
N VAL A 104 -42.66 -1.83 18.82
CA VAL A 104 -41.83 -0.79 18.18
C VAL A 104 -42.74 0.37 17.77
N ILE A 105 -42.48 1.55 18.34
CA ILE A 105 -43.17 2.80 18.03
C ILE A 105 -42.54 3.44 16.80
N GLU A 106 -41.21 3.50 16.81
CA GLU A 106 -40.39 4.12 15.78
C GLU A 106 -39.02 3.45 15.80
N GLU A 107 -38.40 3.35 14.64
CA GLU A 107 -37.09 2.73 14.46
C GLU A 107 -36.31 3.51 13.42
N PHE A 108 -35.03 3.78 13.72
CA PHE A 108 -34.14 4.49 12.83
C PHE A 108 -32.76 3.83 12.81
N THR A 109 -32.27 3.51 11.62
CA THR A 109 -30.89 3.07 11.43
C THR A 109 -30.00 4.28 11.18
N LEU A 110 -29.04 4.49 12.07
CA LEU A 110 -28.02 5.53 11.93
C LEU A 110 -27.16 5.22 10.70
N THR A 111 -27.29 6.03 9.66
CA THR A 111 -26.48 5.91 8.45
C THR A 111 -25.44 7.03 8.39
N LYS A 112 -24.36 6.81 7.63
CA LYS A 112 -23.46 7.87 7.13
C LYS A 112 -22.93 8.86 8.19
N GLY A 113 -22.14 8.37 9.16
CA GLY A 113 -21.44 9.24 10.09
C GLY A 113 -22.33 9.91 11.15
N GLU A 114 -23.62 9.59 11.17
CA GLU A 114 -24.55 10.03 12.22
C GLU A 114 -24.43 9.09 13.42
N LEU A 115 -24.23 9.66 14.59
CA LEU A 115 -24.23 8.94 15.87
C LEU A 115 -25.45 9.31 16.71
N THR A 116 -26.32 10.16 16.20
CA THR A 116 -27.41 10.77 16.99
C THR A 116 -28.64 10.90 16.12
N HIS A 117 -29.79 10.53 16.67
CA HIS A 117 -31.09 10.72 16.05
C HIS A 117 -32.07 11.34 17.04
N GLU A 118 -32.92 12.23 16.54
CA GLU A 118 -33.98 12.89 17.30
C GLU A 118 -35.32 12.29 16.93
N PHE A 119 -36.06 11.84 17.94
CA PHE A 119 -37.37 11.22 17.80
C PHE A 119 -38.45 12.14 18.38
N THR A 120 -39.60 12.19 17.70
CA THR A 120 -40.76 12.98 18.13
C THR A 120 -41.88 12.07 18.61
N ILE A 121 -42.13 12.06 19.93
CA ILE A 121 -43.10 11.16 20.56
C ILE A 121 -44.40 11.93 20.88
N PRO A 122 -45.58 11.45 20.42
CA PRO A 122 -46.81 12.24 20.43
C PRO A 122 -47.53 12.34 21.78
N ARG A 123 -47.10 11.59 22.81
CA ARG A 123 -47.78 11.51 24.12
C ARG A 123 -46.80 11.19 25.25
N GLU A 124 -47.15 11.67 26.43
CA GLU A 124 -46.51 11.31 27.70
C GLU A 124 -46.65 9.80 27.93
N LYS A 125 -45.53 9.07 27.93
CA LYS A 125 -45.49 7.64 28.23
C LYS A 125 -44.09 7.19 28.60
N THR A 126 -44.01 6.04 29.27
CA THR A 126 -42.74 5.32 29.46
C THR A 126 -42.38 4.63 28.15
N VAL A 127 -41.16 4.85 27.67
CA VAL A 127 -40.59 4.16 26.51
C VAL A 127 -39.32 3.43 26.91
N VAL A 128 -38.95 2.41 26.15
CA VAL A 128 -37.64 1.79 26.22
C VAL A 128 -36.91 2.14 24.94
N VAL A 129 -35.80 2.86 25.05
CA VAL A 129 -34.92 3.13 23.91
C VAL A 129 -33.95 1.97 23.82
N GLN A 130 -33.92 1.30 22.68
CA GLN A 130 -33.04 0.17 22.43
C GLN A 130 -32.09 0.54 21.28
N ALA A 131 -30.79 0.37 21.50
CA ALA A 131 -29.79 0.46 20.45
C ALA A 131 -29.29 -0.95 20.12
N ASN A 132 -29.37 -1.32 18.85
CA ASN A 132 -28.94 -2.60 18.31
C ASN A 132 -27.83 -2.37 17.28
N ALA A 133 -26.76 -3.14 17.37
CA ALA A 133 -25.67 -3.13 16.40
C ALA A 133 -25.16 -4.57 16.15
N PHE A 134 -24.88 -4.90 14.89
CA PHE A 134 -24.22 -6.15 14.45
C PHE A 134 -24.78 -7.44 15.02
N GLY A 135 -26.11 -7.56 15.07
CA GLY A 135 -26.83 -8.79 15.43
C GLY A 135 -26.67 -9.28 16.88
N HIS A 136 -25.71 -8.73 17.63
CA HIS A 136 -25.29 -9.26 18.93
C HIS A 136 -25.04 -8.17 19.99
N VAL A 137 -24.83 -6.91 19.58
CA VAL A 137 -24.60 -5.80 20.52
C VAL A 137 -25.92 -5.07 20.72
N GLN A 138 -26.48 -5.20 21.92
CA GLN A 138 -27.76 -4.58 22.29
C GLN A 138 -27.64 -3.89 23.64
N GLN A 139 -28.04 -2.63 23.70
CA GLN A 139 -28.26 -1.92 24.96
C GLN A 139 -29.68 -1.34 24.97
N SER A 140 -30.25 -1.22 26.17
CA SER A 140 -31.55 -0.60 26.34
C SER A 140 -31.58 0.27 27.58
N ALA A 141 -32.30 1.38 27.47
CA ALA A 141 -32.48 2.35 28.54
C ALA A 141 -33.97 2.66 28.69
N PRO A 142 -34.58 2.43 29.86
CA PRO A 142 -35.93 2.88 30.12
C PRO A 142 -35.95 4.40 30.30
N VAL A 143 -36.85 5.08 29.60
CA VAL A 143 -37.01 6.53 29.63
C VAL A 143 -38.45 6.88 30.01
N GLN A 144 -38.57 7.71 31.05
CA GLN A 144 -39.84 8.32 31.44
C GLN A 144 -39.91 9.72 30.81
N LEU A 145 -40.83 9.92 29.88
CA LEU A 145 -41.04 11.22 29.25
C LEU A 145 -42.03 12.01 30.12
N THR A 146 -41.54 12.94 30.92
CA THR A 146 -42.36 13.88 31.70
C THR A 146 -42.39 15.28 31.07
N LYS A 147 -43.43 16.07 31.37
CA LYS A 147 -43.76 17.34 30.68
C LYS A 147 -42.56 18.27 30.40
N ASN A 148 -42.36 18.61 29.13
CA ASN A 148 -41.46 19.63 28.59
C ASN A 148 -39.95 19.32 28.71
N GLU A 149 -39.54 18.08 28.90
CA GLU A 149 -38.12 17.73 28.99
C GLU A 149 -37.59 17.19 27.65
N GLU A 150 -36.49 17.79 27.18
CA GLU A 150 -35.60 17.16 26.20
C GLU A 150 -34.84 16.06 26.94
N VAL A 151 -35.01 14.82 26.51
CA VAL A 151 -34.32 13.67 27.12
C VAL A 151 -33.24 13.19 26.16
N SER A 152 -32.02 13.02 26.66
CA SER A 152 -30.92 12.43 25.91
C SER A 152 -30.54 11.08 26.50
N VAL A 153 -30.38 10.08 25.63
CA VAL A 153 -29.90 8.73 25.98
C VAL A 153 -28.61 8.48 25.21
N GLU A 154 -27.54 8.09 25.92
CA GLU A 154 -26.27 7.69 25.32
C GLU A 154 -26.05 6.19 25.51
N PHE A 155 -25.63 5.51 24.43
CA PHE A 155 -25.26 4.11 24.41
C PHE A 155 -23.75 3.97 24.12
N ASP A 156 -23.05 3.19 24.95
CA ASP A 156 -21.64 2.85 24.84
C ASP A 156 -21.51 1.43 24.30
N LEU A 157 -21.75 1.27 22.99
CA LEU A 157 -21.72 -0.01 22.30
C LEU A 157 -20.28 -0.49 22.01
N LEU A 158 -19.26 0.35 22.21
CA LEU A 158 -17.84 0.05 21.97
C LEU A 158 -17.02 -0.30 23.21
N GLY A 159 -17.65 -0.44 24.39
CA GLY A 159 -16.99 -0.77 25.67
C GLY A 159 -16.00 -1.97 25.68
N GLU A 160 -15.15 -2.00 26.72
CA GLU A 160 -13.75 -2.53 26.79
C GLU A 160 -13.34 -3.88 26.13
N ALA A 161 -14.24 -4.76 25.71
CA ALA A 161 -13.87 -6.06 25.09
C ALA A 161 -14.26 -6.18 23.60
N ASP A 162 -15.26 -5.42 23.14
CA ASP A 162 -15.88 -5.67 21.84
C ASP A 162 -15.22 -4.90 20.69
N PHE A 163 -14.51 -3.80 20.97
CA PHE A 163 -13.92 -2.97 19.91
C PHE A 163 -12.95 -3.73 18.99
N ARG A 164 -12.06 -4.56 19.55
CA ARG A 164 -11.09 -5.32 18.74
C ARG A 164 -11.77 -6.40 17.91
N GLU A 165 -12.72 -7.12 18.48
CA GLU A 165 -13.48 -8.15 17.76
C GLU A 165 -14.35 -7.53 16.66
N LEU A 166 -14.89 -6.34 16.89
CA LEU A 166 -15.62 -5.58 15.89
C LEU A 166 -14.73 -5.23 14.68
N ILE A 167 -13.55 -4.65 14.89
CA ILE A 167 -12.61 -4.33 13.79
C ILE A 167 -12.12 -5.61 13.09
N LYS A 168 -11.93 -6.69 13.84
CA LYS A 168 -11.59 -8.01 13.30
C LYS A 168 -12.68 -8.55 12.40
N SER A 169 -13.95 -8.44 12.78
CA SER A 169 -15.08 -8.84 11.93
C SER A 169 -15.10 -8.10 10.60
N ALA A 170 -14.65 -6.83 10.58
CA ALA A 170 -14.58 -6.03 9.37
C ALA A 170 -13.33 -6.31 8.51
N THR A 171 -12.32 -7.01 9.03
CA THR A 171 -11.01 -7.21 8.37
C THR A 171 -10.91 -8.60 7.73
N CYS A 172 -10.39 -8.69 6.52
CA CYS A 172 -10.21 -9.93 5.78
C CYS A 172 -8.76 -10.17 5.36
N LEU A 173 -8.43 -11.44 5.13
CA LEU A 173 -7.22 -11.85 4.42
C LEU A 173 -7.46 -11.74 2.92
N VAL A 174 -6.58 -11.04 2.21
CA VAL A 174 -6.55 -10.97 0.75
C VAL A 174 -5.50 -11.94 0.24
N ARG A 175 -5.90 -12.96 -0.53
CA ARG A 175 -4.98 -13.93 -1.14
C ARG A 175 -4.88 -13.72 -2.65
N ILE A 176 -3.64 -13.65 -3.12
CA ILE A 176 -3.28 -13.61 -4.53
C ILE A 176 -3.02 -15.06 -5.00
N PRO A 177 -3.54 -15.48 -6.16
CA PRO A 177 -3.38 -16.86 -6.67
C PRO A 177 -1.93 -17.38 -6.67
N ASP A 178 -0.95 -16.51 -6.92
CA ASP A 178 0.47 -16.87 -7.04
C ASP A 178 1.21 -16.94 -5.69
N GLY A 179 0.49 -16.89 -4.57
CA GLY A 179 1.03 -17.09 -3.21
C GLY A 179 1.31 -15.81 -2.43
N GLY A 180 1.05 -14.64 -3.02
CA GLY A 180 1.05 -13.37 -2.29
C GLY A 180 -0.17 -13.23 -1.36
N PHE A 181 -0.03 -12.46 -0.29
CA PHE A 181 -1.13 -12.17 0.61
C PHE A 181 -1.01 -10.78 1.25
N GLY A 182 -2.14 -10.28 1.73
CA GLY A 182 -2.26 -9.03 2.48
C GLY A 182 -3.55 -9.01 3.28
N SER A 183 -3.93 -7.83 3.73
CA SER A 183 -5.18 -7.57 4.43
C SER A 183 -6.09 -6.67 3.61
N GLY A 184 -7.38 -6.73 3.89
CA GLY A 184 -8.35 -5.75 3.45
C GLY A 184 -9.41 -5.56 4.52
N PHE A 185 -10.31 -4.60 4.35
CA PHE A 185 -11.40 -4.39 5.29
C PHE A 185 -12.65 -3.84 4.62
N LEU A 186 -13.81 -4.14 5.22
CA LEU A 186 -15.11 -3.63 4.83
C LEU A 186 -15.21 -2.13 5.11
N TYR A 187 -15.64 -1.37 4.12
CA TYR A 187 -15.67 0.09 4.17
C TYR A 187 -16.98 0.66 3.62
N GLY A 188 -17.67 1.48 4.42
CA GLY A 188 -18.92 2.16 4.06
C GLY A 188 -20.14 1.25 3.97
N ASP A 189 -19.96 -0.01 3.58
CA ASP A 189 -20.99 -1.05 3.56
C ASP A 189 -20.38 -2.47 3.68
N ARG A 190 -21.24 -3.49 3.67
CA ARG A 190 -20.85 -4.91 3.76
C ARG A 190 -20.35 -5.53 2.45
N GLN A 191 -20.15 -4.75 1.39
CA GLN A 191 -19.78 -5.30 0.07
C GLN A 191 -18.51 -4.66 -0.50
N THR A 192 -18.04 -3.56 0.08
CA THR A 192 -16.89 -2.81 -0.41
C THR A 192 -15.66 -3.09 0.43
N ILE A 193 -14.57 -3.48 -0.22
CA ILE A 193 -13.28 -3.77 0.41
C ILE A 193 -12.28 -2.69 0.06
N VAL A 194 -11.56 -2.20 1.06
CA VAL A 194 -10.38 -1.36 0.89
C VAL A 194 -9.14 -2.20 1.23
N THR A 195 -8.09 -2.05 0.43
CA THR A 195 -6.80 -2.73 0.62
C THR A 195 -5.67 -1.90 -0.01
N ALA A 196 -4.43 -2.38 0.10
CA ALA A 196 -3.29 -1.78 -0.57
C ALA A 196 -3.26 -2.21 -2.04
N ALA A 197 -2.83 -1.31 -2.94
CA ALA A 197 -2.82 -1.60 -4.38
C ALA A 197 -1.88 -2.77 -4.71
N HIS A 198 -0.75 -2.90 -4.02
CA HIS A 198 0.14 -4.05 -4.23
C HIS A 198 -0.45 -5.39 -3.74
N CYS A 199 -1.49 -5.38 -2.90
CA CYS A 199 -2.19 -6.61 -2.47
C CYS A 199 -3.20 -7.11 -3.51
N VAL A 200 -3.48 -6.32 -4.57
CA VAL A 200 -4.36 -6.72 -5.68
C VAL A 200 -3.59 -7.01 -6.97
N ALA A 201 -2.28 -7.24 -6.89
CA ALA A 201 -1.38 -7.48 -8.02
C ALA A 201 -1.60 -8.87 -8.67
N ALA A 202 -2.82 -9.12 -9.16
CA ALA A 202 -3.22 -10.30 -9.91
C ALA A 202 -3.62 -9.92 -11.34
N LYS A 203 -3.41 -10.82 -12.31
CA LYS A 203 -3.82 -10.59 -13.70
C LYS A 203 -5.33 -10.33 -13.81
N ASN A 204 -6.10 -11.07 -13.02
CA ASN A 204 -7.53 -10.88 -12.88
C ASN A 204 -7.87 -10.68 -11.39
N VAL A 205 -8.47 -9.54 -11.08
CA VAL A 205 -8.88 -9.17 -9.72
C VAL A 205 -9.97 -10.11 -9.18
N GLY A 206 -10.78 -10.70 -10.06
CA GLY A 206 -11.80 -11.68 -9.69
C GLY A 206 -11.24 -12.97 -9.11
N ASP A 207 -9.97 -13.29 -9.39
CA ASP A 207 -9.30 -14.50 -8.91
C ASP A 207 -8.78 -14.33 -7.46
N LEU A 208 -8.84 -13.11 -6.91
CA LEU A 208 -8.49 -12.84 -5.52
C LEU A 208 -9.51 -13.46 -4.57
N LYS A 209 -9.01 -13.97 -3.44
CA LYS A 209 -9.86 -14.50 -2.37
C LYS A 209 -9.85 -13.57 -1.17
N TYR A 210 -11.03 -13.32 -0.62
CA TYR A 210 -11.24 -12.47 0.55
C TYR A 210 -11.81 -13.31 1.66
N THR A 211 -10.99 -13.62 2.65
CA THR A 211 -11.36 -14.55 3.71
C THR A 211 -11.58 -13.82 5.02
N PHE A 212 -12.79 -13.91 5.54
CA PHE A 212 -13.19 -13.37 6.83
C PHE A 212 -13.27 -14.48 7.88
N TYR A 213 -13.05 -14.07 9.12
CA TYR A 213 -13.05 -14.95 10.29
C TYR A 213 -13.88 -14.31 11.40
N PRO A 214 -15.21 -14.39 11.31
CA PRO A 214 -16.11 -13.80 12.32
C PRO A 214 -15.87 -14.40 13.72
N ASP A 215 -15.44 -15.66 13.79
CA ASP A 215 -15.01 -16.32 15.02
C ASP A 215 -13.83 -17.28 14.73
N GLU A 216 -13.16 -17.77 15.78
CA GLU A 216 -11.99 -18.65 15.64
C GLU A 216 -12.27 -19.98 14.92
N SER A 217 -13.53 -20.38 14.81
CA SER A 217 -13.95 -21.67 14.27
C SER A 217 -14.50 -21.62 12.85
N ARG A 218 -14.73 -20.41 12.33
CA ARG A 218 -15.48 -20.22 11.08
C ARG A 218 -14.71 -19.32 10.12
N GLU A 219 -14.50 -19.87 8.94
CA GLU A 219 -13.89 -19.20 7.80
C GLU A 219 -14.96 -18.98 6.72
N VAL A 220 -15.08 -17.74 6.23
CA VAL A 220 -15.98 -17.39 5.12
C VAL A 220 -15.16 -16.71 4.03
N THR A 221 -15.11 -17.33 2.85
CA THR A 221 -14.35 -16.81 1.71
C THR A 221 -15.27 -16.30 0.61
N TYR A 222 -14.97 -15.10 0.11
CA TYR A 222 -15.59 -14.47 -1.04
C TYR A 222 -14.60 -14.39 -2.21
N GLU A 223 -15.14 -14.42 -3.43
CA GLU A 223 -14.39 -14.38 -4.69
C GLU A 223 -15.12 -13.45 -5.70
N ASN A 224 -14.57 -13.29 -6.90
CA ASN A 224 -15.18 -12.51 -7.99
C ASN A 224 -15.44 -11.04 -7.63
N ALA A 225 -14.54 -10.44 -6.85
CA ALA A 225 -14.59 -9.02 -6.60
C ALA A 225 -14.26 -8.22 -7.86
N ARG A 226 -14.93 -7.07 -8.02
CA ARG A 226 -14.74 -6.12 -9.11
C ARG A 226 -13.93 -4.91 -8.62
N LEU A 227 -13.14 -4.31 -9.49
CA LEU A 227 -12.25 -3.21 -9.12
C LEU A 227 -12.95 -1.84 -9.26
N LEU A 228 -13.21 -1.16 -8.15
CA LEU A 228 -13.84 0.17 -8.13
C LEU A 228 -12.83 1.30 -8.28
N PHE A 229 -11.67 1.12 -7.68
CA PHE A 229 -10.59 2.08 -7.69
C PHE A 229 -9.25 1.38 -7.52
N TYR A 230 -8.25 1.89 -8.21
CA TYR A 230 -6.88 1.41 -8.12
C TYR A 230 -5.94 2.57 -8.42
N ASP A 231 -5.08 2.88 -7.46
CA ASP A 231 -3.98 3.82 -7.62
C ASP A 231 -2.71 3.20 -7.02
N GLN A 232 -1.79 2.81 -7.89
CA GLN A 232 -0.52 2.23 -7.49
C GLN A 232 0.44 3.25 -6.86
N LYS A 233 0.37 4.53 -7.26
CA LYS A 233 1.25 5.58 -6.71
C LYS A 233 0.87 5.87 -5.26
N GLN A 234 -0.43 5.89 -4.99
CA GLN A 234 -0.99 6.05 -3.66
C GLN A 234 -1.11 4.72 -2.90
N ASP A 235 -0.80 3.59 -3.53
CA ASP A 235 -0.89 2.23 -2.98
C ASP A 235 -2.23 1.91 -2.31
N VAL A 236 -3.35 2.34 -2.90
CA VAL A 236 -4.71 2.06 -2.42
C VAL A 236 -5.55 1.45 -3.54
N ALA A 237 -6.32 0.43 -3.18
CA ALA A 237 -7.34 -0.18 -4.03
C ALA A 237 -8.68 -0.28 -3.29
N VAL A 238 -9.78 -0.09 -4.03
CA VAL A 238 -11.14 -0.29 -3.55
C VAL A 238 -11.82 -1.29 -4.47
N LEU A 239 -12.46 -2.30 -3.89
CA LEU A 239 -13.05 -3.42 -4.58
C LEU A 239 -14.48 -3.63 -4.11
N ARG A 240 -15.30 -4.26 -4.95
CA ARG A 240 -16.69 -4.61 -4.62
C ARG A 240 -16.85 -6.12 -4.77
N LEU A 241 -17.22 -6.78 -3.69
CA LEU A 241 -17.57 -8.20 -3.69
C LEU A 241 -18.82 -8.44 -4.55
N ALA A 242 -18.96 -9.62 -5.14
CA ALA A 242 -20.13 -9.98 -5.94
C ALA A 242 -21.44 -9.94 -5.12
N GLU A 243 -21.35 -10.24 -3.82
CA GLU A 243 -22.45 -10.21 -2.87
C GLU A 243 -21.99 -9.57 -1.54
N PRO A 244 -22.90 -8.96 -0.77
CA PRO A 244 -22.57 -8.44 0.54
C PRO A 244 -22.21 -9.58 1.50
N VAL A 245 -21.25 -9.31 2.37
CA VAL A 245 -20.87 -10.19 3.49
C VAL A 245 -22.04 -10.30 4.48
N SER A 246 -22.13 -11.41 5.22
CA SER A 246 -23.15 -11.66 6.26
C SER A 246 -23.35 -10.48 7.23
N GLU A 247 -24.54 -10.36 7.82
CA GLU A 247 -24.90 -9.31 8.81
C GLU A 247 -24.09 -9.37 10.10
N GLU A 248 -23.40 -10.49 10.33
CA GLU A 248 -22.47 -10.67 11.44
C GLU A 248 -21.16 -9.88 11.28
N HIS A 249 -20.87 -9.38 10.07
CA HIS A 249 -19.68 -8.59 9.80
C HIS A 249 -19.97 -7.10 9.84
N TYR A 250 -19.14 -6.39 10.58
CA TYR A 250 -19.17 -4.93 10.59
C TYR A 250 -18.44 -4.32 9.38
N TRP A 251 -18.70 -3.04 9.11
CA TRP A 251 -17.96 -2.24 8.14
C TRP A 251 -17.51 -0.92 8.78
N LEU A 252 -16.33 -0.46 8.38
CA LEU A 252 -15.71 0.73 8.92
C LEU A 252 -16.09 1.97 8.11
N TRP A 253 -15.83 3.15 8.66
CA TRP A 253 -16.11 4.44 8.01
C TRP A 253 -14.86 5.32 7.95
N SER A 254 -14.78 6.27 7.01
CA SER A 254 -13.70 7.26 7.06
C SER A 254 -13.81 8.10 8.33
N GLY A 255 -12.66 8.26 8.98
CA GLY A 255 -12.48 9.01 10.22
C GLY A 255 -12.16 10.48 10.06
N GLY A 256 -12.17 10.99 8.83
CA GLY A 256 -11.61 12.28 8.49
C GLY A 256 -10.08 12.30 8.65
N SER A 257 -9.51 13.50 8.76
CA SER A 257 -8.06 13.68 8.82
C SER A 257 -7.45 13.20 10.14
N ALA A 258 -6.32 12.50 10.04
CA ALA A 258 -5.51 12.11 11.19
C ALA A 258 -4.76 13.31 11.77
N ALA A 259 -4.56 13.31 13.09
CA ALA A 259 -3.64 14.24 13.77
C ALA A 259 -2.44 13.49 14.35
N GLN A 260 -1.30 14.19 14.45
CA GLN A 260 -0.15 13.64 15.18
C GLN A 260 -0.53 13.43 16.64
N GLY A 261 -0.24 12.24 17.16
CA GLY A 261 -0.58 11.83 18.52
C GLY A 261 -1.92 11.09 18.65
N ASP A 262 -2.73 11.01 17.58
CA ASP A 262 -3.96 10.21 17.57
C ASP A 262 -3.64 8.77 17.99
N GLU A 263 -4.38 8.26 18.96
CA GLU A 263 -4.30 6.85 19.37
C GLU A 263 -5.08 6.00 18.39
N VAL A 264 -4.44 4.97 17.86
CA VAL A 264 -4.99 4.13 16.79
C VAL A 264 -4.78 2.65 17.08
N LEU A 265 -5.67 1.84 16.53
CA LEU A 265 -5.55 0.40 16.41
C LEU A 265 -5.20 0.08 14.95
N VAL A 266 -4.06 -0.54 14.74
CA VAL A 266 -3.65 -1.09 13.45
C VAL A 266 -4.01 -2.56 13.44
N MET A 267 -4.74 -3.01 12.42
CA MET A 267 -5.09 -4.42 12.29
C MET A 267 -4.58 -4.98 10.97
N GLY A 268 -3.98 -6.16 11.04
CA GLY A 268 -3.64 -6.98 9.89
C GLY A 268 -4.04 -8.43 10.15
N ASN A 269 -4.14 -9.18 9.07
CA ASN A 269 -4.32 -10.63 9.06
C ASN A 269 -3.14 -11.27 8.33
N PRO A 270 -1.99 -11.44 8.99
CA PRO A 270 -0.92 -12.21 8.39
C PRO A 270 -1.34 -13.67 8.45
N GLY A 271 -1.72 -14.21 7.30
CA GLY A 271 -1.82 -15.65 7.17
C GLY A 271 -0.45 -16.27 7.48
N ARG A 272 -0.26 -16.90 8.62
CA ARG A 272 0.97 -17.63 8.94
C ARG A 272 1.04 -18.85 8.03
N ASN A 273 2.02 -18.90 7.13
CA ASN A 273 2.19 -20.00 6.14
C ASN A 273 0.97 -20.25 5.25
N GLY A 274 0.14 -19.24 5.00
CA GLY A 274 -1.11 -19.41 4.28
C GLY A 274 -2.26 -19.98 5.12
N GLU A 275 -2.21 -19.88 6.45
CA GLU A 275 -3.30 -20.17 7.39
C GLU A 275 -3.59 -18.93 8.26
N TYR A 276 -4.83 -18.70 8.64
CA TYR A 276 -5.26 -17.56 9.46
C TYR A 276 -4.49 -17.40 10.79
N ASP A 277 -4.03 -16.19 11.11
CA ASP A 277 -3.49 -15.85 12.44
C ASP A 277 -4.23 -14.62 13.00
N PRO A 278 -5.20 -14.81 13.92
CA PRO A 278 -6.12 -13.76 14.40
C PRO A 278 -5.48 -12.63 15.22
N MET A 279 -4.17 -12.66 15.52
CA MET A 279 -3.58 -11.87 16.62
C MET A 279 -2.74 -10.64 16.25
N TYR A 280 -2.91 -10.05 15.07
CA TYR A 280 -2.10 -8.91 14.64
C TYR A 280 -2.84 -7.58 14.69
N ALA A 281 -3.46 -7.34 15.85
CA ALA A 281 -3.90 -6.01 16.26
C ALA A 281 -2.81 -5.35 17.12
N ARG A 282 -2.52 -4.08 16.83
CA ARG A 282 -1.54 -3.28 17.59
C ARG A 282 -2.09 -1.90 17.88
N SER A 283 -2.15 -1.55 19.16
CA SER A 283 -2.43 -0.18 19.59
C SER A 283 -1.16 0.65 19.47
N CYS A 284 -1.24 1.83 18.85
CA CYS A 284 -0.12 2.72 18.62
C CYS A 284 -0.59 4.18 18.51
N LYS A 285 0.32 5.10 18.21
CA LYS A 285 0.03 6.49 17.90
C LYS A 285 0.46 6.87 16.48
N VAL A 286 -0.20 7.88 15.94
CA VAL A 286 0.23 8.54 14.71
C VAL A 286 1.45 9.41 15.03
N ALA A 287 2.62 9.00 14.55
CA ALA A 287 3.90 9.62 14.81
C ALA A 287 4.19 10.85 13.94
N ALA A 288 3.58 10.94 12.75
CA ALA A 288 3.62 12.10 11.86
C ALA A 288 2.50 12.00 10.82
N VAL A 289 2.05 13.15 10.30
CA VAL A 289 1.00 13.24 9.27
C VAL A 289 1.51 14.05 8.08
N ARG A 290 1.23 13.54 6.88
CA ARG A 290 1.37 14.20 5.57
C ARG A 290 0.02 14.09 4.84
N PRO A 291 -0.24 14.88 3.78
CA PRO A 291 -1.54 14.91 3.12
C PRO A 291 -2.10 13.53 2.71
N ASP A 292 -1.23 12.62 2.28
CA ASP A 292 -1.59 11.30 1.74
C ASP A 292 -0.97 10.13 2.53
N GLU A 293 -0.30 10.42 3.65
CA GLU A 293 0.54 9.45 4.35
C GLU A 293 0.60 9.71 5.87
N LEU A 294 0.49 8.62 6.63
CA LEU A 294 0.62 8.59 8.08
C LEU A 294 1.86 7.77 8.44
N ARG A 295 2.67 8.29 9.36
CA ARG A 295 3.72 7.50 10.01
C ARG A 295 3.19 6.97 11.33
N LEU A 296 3.37 5.68 11.59
CA LEU A 296 2.92 5.01 12.81
C LEU A 296 4.13 4.72 13.70
N ASP A 297 3.97 4.81 15.02
CA ASP A 297 5.01 4.46 16.00
C ASP A 297 4.99 2.96 16.40
N VAL A 298 4.47 2.11 15.51
CA VAL A 298 4.47 0.67 15.66
C VAL A 298 5.17 0.00 14.51
N GLU A 299 5.69 -1.19 14.77
CA GLU A 299 6.23 -2.06 13.72
C GLU A 299 5.11 -2.86 13.05
N ILE A 300 5.04 -2.76 11.72
CA ILE A 300 4.18 -3.61 10.89
C ILE A 300 4.99 -4.71 10.22
N TYR A 301 4.33 -5.82 9.88
CA TYR A 301 4.95 -7.00 9.27
C TYR A 301 4.22 -7.35 7.96
N PRO A 302 4.79 -8.22 7.10
CA PRO A 302 4.07 -8.73 5.94
C PRO A 302 2.72 -9.32 6.37
N GLY A 303 1.66 -9.00 5.62
CA GLY A 303 0.28 -9.32 5.97
C GLY A 303 -0.49 -8.16 6.60
N TYR A 304 0.16 -7.13 7.16
CA TYR A 304 -0.54 -5.91 7.56
C TYR A 304 -0.95 -5.03 6.37
N SER A 305 -0.22 -5.10 5.26
CA SER A 305 -0.51 -4.31 4.05
C SER A 305 -1.97 -4.42 3.64
N GLY A 306 -2.63 -3.28 3.47
CA GLY A 306 -4.04 -3.15 3.16
C GLY A 306 -5.00 -3.20 4.35
N GLY A 307 -4.49 -3.51 5.56
CA GLY A 307 -5.27 -3.50 6.78
C GLY A 307 -5.61 -2.09 7.28
N PRO A 308 -6.65 -1.94 8.12
CA PRO A 308 -7.11 -0.63 8.58
C PRO A 308 -6.24 -0.07 9.71
N VAL A 309 -6.07 1.25 9.70
CA VAL A 309 -5.62 2.06 10.84
C VAL A 309 -6.84 2.79 11.39
N VAL A 310 -7.35 2.35 12.54
CA VAL A 310 -8.61 2.82 13.12
C VAL A 310 -8.34 3.69 14.34
N ARG A 311 -9.00 4.84 14.49
CA ARG A 311 -8.92 5.66 15.69
C ARG A 311 -9.46 4.89 16.90
N SER A 312 -8.68 4.84 17.98
CA SER A 312 -8.99 4.07 19.19
C SER A 312 -10.35 4.47 19.77
N GLY A 313 -11.17 3.48 20.13
CA GLY A 313 -12.51 3.69 20.70
C GLY A 313 -13.55 4.21 19.70
N THR A 314 -13.27 4.14 18.39
CA THR A 314 -14.19 4.58 17.33
C THR A 314 -14.07 3.66 16.13
N THR A 315 -15.04 3.68 15.22
CA THR A 315 -14.98 2.86 13.98
C THR A 315 -14.47 3.62 12.76
N GLN A 316 -13.75 4.71 13.05
CA GLN A 316 -13.20 5.67 12.11
C GLN A 316 -11.82 5.22 11.63
N VAL A 317 -11.72 4.88 10.35
CA VAL A 317 -10.46 4.56 9.66
C VAL A 317 -9.76 5.87 9.31
N LEU A 318 -8.50 5.99 9.73
CA LEU A 318 -7.61 7.11 9.39
C LEU A 318 -6.65 6.76 8.26
N GLY A 319 -6.39 5.47 8.04
CA GLY A 319 -5.51 5.05 6.97
C GLY A 319 -5.56 3.58 6.62
N VAL A 320 -4.87 3.26 5.52
CA VAL A 320 -4.67 1.91 4.97
C VAL A 320 -3.19 1.59 5.10
N VAL A 321 -2.84 0.56 5.86
CA VAL A 321 -1.42 0.18 6.03
C VAL A 321 -0.80 -0.14 4.67
N SER A 322 0.40 0.38 4.39
CA SER A 322 0.98 0.28 3.05
C SER A 322 2.39 -0.29 3.08
N TYR A 323 3.36 0.40 3.69
CA TYR A 323 4.77 -0.03 3.61
C TYR A 323 5.57 0.29 4.87
N LYS A 324 6.72 -0.36 5.01
CA LYS A 324 7.69 -0.16 6.08
C LYS A 324 9.06 0.20 5.50
N ILE A 325 9.70 1.21 6.07
CA ILE A 325 11.11 1.52 5.80
C ILE A 325 11.96 0.89 6.89
N ILE A 326 12.74 -0.13 6.52
CA ILE A 326 13.75 -0.77 7.36
C ILE A 326 15.12 -0.17 7.09
N GLN A 327 15.88 0.12 8.15
CA GLN A 327 17.27 0.60 8.05
C GLN A 327 18.28 -0.55 7.90
N SER A 328 17.81 -1.78 7.68
CA SER A 328 18.66 -2.97 7.54
C SER A 328 18.07 -4.00 6.57
N ASP A 329 18.79 -5.11 6.41
CA ASP A 329 18.41 -6.23 5.55
C ASP A 329 17.51 -7.27 6.24
N ASN A 330 17.29 -7.15 7.55
CA ASN A 330 16.35 -8.01 8.27
C ASN A 330 14.98 -7.33 8.35
N TYR A 331 13.97 -7.90 7.68
CA TYR A 331 12.61 -7.35 7.64
C TYR A 331 11.92 -7.36 9.01
N GLU A 332 12.38 -8.20 9.93
CA GLU A 332 11.93 -8.27 11.33
C GLU A 332 12.59 -7.22 12.25
N GLN A 333 13.46 -6.36 11.73
CA GLN A 333 14.05 -5.26 12.51
C GLN A 333 13.17 -4.02 12.52
N VAL A 334 13.33 -3.23 13.60
CA VAL A 334 12.66 -1.96 13.83
C VAL A 334 12.79 -1.05 12.61
N GLY A 335 11.66 -0.62 12.09
CA GLY A 335 11.56 0.30 10.97
C GLY A 335 10.47 1.34 11.21
N TYR A 336 10.35 2.27 10.27
CA TYR A 336 9.24 3.22 10.26
C TYR A 336 8.10 2.66 9.43
N SER A 337 6.93 2.55 10.04
CA SER A 337 5.74 2.02 9.39
C SER A 337 4.87 3.16 8.86
N PHE A 338 4.30 2.96 7.68
CA PHE A 338 3.52 3.95 6.97
C PHE A 338 2.17 3.39 6.54
N ALA A 339 1.16 4.24 6.63
CA ALA A 339 -0.17 4.02 6.10
C ALA A 339 -0.56 5.17 5.16
N ARG A 340 -1.41 4.89 4.18
CA ARG A 340 -1.97 5.86 3.26
C ARG A 340 -3.25 6.44 3.85
N SER A 341 -3.53 7.71 3.60
CA SER A 341 -4.73 8.36 4.13
C SER A 341 -5.99 7.61 3.69
N SER A 342 -6.93 7.39 4.63
CA SER A 342 -8.23 6.80 4.33
C SER A 342 -9.07 7.67 3.39
N ASP A 343 -8.78 8.97 3.30
CA ASP A 343 -9.47 9.90 2.42
C ASP A 343 -9.38 9.48 0.95
N ILE A 344 -8.29 8.82 0.55
CA ILE A 344 -8.10 8.31 -0.82
C ILE A 344 -9.17 7.27 -1.16
N ALA A 345 -9.39 6.30 -0.27
CA ALA A 345 -10.43 5.29 -0.44
C ALA A 345 -11.83 5.89 -0.24
N GLY A 346 -11.98 6.82 0.71
CA GLY A 346 -13.24 7.48 1.02
C GLY A 346 -13.76 8.34 -0.13
N ASP A 347 -12.89 9.10 -0.79
CA ASP A 347 -13.21 9.90 -1.97
C ASP A 347 -13.62 9.00 -3.13
N ALA A 348 -12.87 7.92 -3.38
CA ALA A 348 -13.19 6.96 -4.42
C ALA A 348 -14.57 6.30 -4.21
N PHE A 349 -14.84 5.84 -2.98
CA PHE A 349 -16.13 5.26 -2.62
C PHE A 349 -17.27 6.27 -2.74
N THR A 350 -17.09 7.48 -2.22
CA THR A 350 -18.10 8.55 -2.24
C THR A 350 -18.41 8.99 -3.67
N GLN A 351 -17.41 9.10 -4.53
CA GLN A 351 -17.62 9.41 -5.95
C GLN A 351 -18.43 8.30 -6.63
N TRP A 352 -18.10 7.04 -6.37
CA TRP A 352 -18.76 5.90 -6.99
C TRP A 352 -20.21 5.71 -6.51
N ILE A 353 -20.47 5.77 -5.21
CA ILE A 353 -21.82 5.50 -4.64
C ILE A 353 -22.84 6.56 -5.06
N ASN A 354 -22.39 7.79 -5.39
CA ASN A 354 -23.25 8.87 -5.88
C ASN A 354 -23.57 8.77 -7.38
N LEU A 355 -23.01 7.80 -8.10
CA LEU A 355 -23.38 7.51 -9.49
C LEU A 355 -24.70 6.72 -9.54
N SER A 356 -25.43 6.85 -10.64
CA SER A 356 -26.54 5.93 -10.93
C SER A 356 -26.01 4.51 -11.19
N GLU A 357 -26.85 3.49 -10.98
CA GLU A 357 -26.47 2.08 -11.20
C GLU A 357 -25.84 1.82 -12.58
N GLU A 358 -26.40 2.43 -13.64
CA GLU A 358 -25.85 2.33 -15.00
C GLU A 358 -24.42 2.92 -15.10
N LEU A 359 -24.18 4.05 -14.44
CA LEU A 359 -22.88 4.71 -14.44
C LEU A 359 -21.87 4.00 -13.52
N GLN A 360 -22.33 3.30 -12.48
CA GLN A 360 -21.49 2.50 -11.59
C GLN A 360 -20.84 1.34 -12.36
N GLU A 361 -21.60 0.56 -13.14
CA GLU A 361 -21.03 -0.55 -13.92
C GLU A 361 -20.08 -0.03 -15.01
N GLY A 362 -20.45 1.06 -15.69
CA GLY A 362 -19.58 1.72 -16.65
C GLY A 362 -18.28 2.26 -16.02
N HIS A 363 -18.32 2.70 -14.76
CA HIS A 363 -17.13 3.12 -14.01
C HIS A 363 -16.20 1.95 -13.69
N ILE A 364 -16.73 0.86 -13.14
CA ILE A 364 -15.98 -0.36 -12.83
C ILE A 364 -15.29 -0.88 -14.09
N THR A 365 -16.04 -0.99 -15.19
CA THR A 365 -15.49 -1.45 -16.48
C THR A 365 -14.30 -0.60 -16.93
N ARG A 366 -14.38 0.74 -16.83
CA ARG A 366 -13.27 1.64 -17.17
C ARG A 366 -12.05 1.45 -16.27
N VAL A 367 -12.26 1.21 -14.98
CA VAL A 367 -11.19 0.99 -14.01
C VAL A 367 -10.49 -0.33 -14.27
N GLU A 368 -11.24 -1.41 -14.51
CA GLU A 368 -10.70 -2.73 -14.87
C GLU A 368 -9.97 -2.70 -16.21
N ASP A 369 -10.50 -2.02 -17.22
CA ASP A 369 -9.83 -1.81 -18.50
C ASP A 369 -8.50 -1.04 -18.33
N ARG A 370 -8.48 -0.02 -17.47
CA ARG A 370 -7.24 0.71 -17.16
C ARG A 370 -6.25 -0.20 -16.45
N TYR A 371 -6.71 -0.91 -15.41
CA TYR A 371 -5.89 -1.83 -14.64
C TYR A 371 -5.27 -2.91 -15.54
N SER A 372 -6.07 -3.56 -16.38
CA SER A 372 -5.61 -4.59 -17.32
C SER A 372 -4.55 -4.04 -18.29
N ARG A 373 -4.73 -2.81 -18.81
CA ARG A 373 -3.73 -2.17 -19.68
C ARG A 373 -2.42 -1.81 -18.97
N GLU A 374 -2.47 -1.55 -17.67
CA GLU A 374 -1.33 -1.16 -16.86
C GLU A 374 -0.63 -2.36 -16.22
N PHE A 375 -1.36 -3.45 -15.94
CA PHE A 375 -0.85 -4.64 -15.25
C PHE A 375 0.40 -5.21 -15.93
N GLY A 376 0.30 -5.59 -17.20
CA GLY A 376 1.43 -6.13 -17.95
C GLY A 376 2.60 -5.16 -18.07
N ARG A 377 2.31 -3.84 -18.18
CA ARG A 377 3.33 -2.79 -18.24
C ARG A 377 4.09 -2.67 -16.92
N ASN A 378 3.38 -2.67 -15.80
CA ASN A 378 3.96 -2.58 -14.46
C ASN A 378 4.76 -3.83 -14.12
N LEU A 379 4.26 -5.01 -14.49
CA LEU A 379 4.98 -6.27 -14.32
C LEU A 379 6.28 -6.27 -15.13
N ALA A 380 6.24 -5.82 -16.39
CA ALA A 380 7.43 -5.65 -17.23
C ALA A 380 8.43 -4.63 -16.66
N HIS A 381 7.94 -3.52 -16.10
CA HIS A 381 8.78 -2.52 -15.43
C HIS A 381 9.55 -3.12 -14.26
N ASN A 382 8.83 -3.83 -13.37
CA ASN A 382 9.42 -4.45 -12.18
C ASN A 382 10.42 -5.56 -12.55
N ALA A 383 10.07 -6.41 -13.53
CA ALA A 383 10.97 -7.45 -14.02
C ALA A 383 12.26 -6.86 -14.62
N ALA A 384 12.16 -5.75 -15.36
CA ALA A 384 13.33 -5.06 -15.91
C ALA A 384 14.23 -4.46 -14.82
N ILE A 385 13.64 -3.83 -13.78
CA ILE A 385 14.40 -3.34 -12.62
C ILE A 385 15.09 -4.50 -11.91
N ALA A 386 14.40 -5.61 -11.70
CA ALA A 386 14.96 -6.80 -11.08
C ALA A 386 16.13 -7.37 -11.90
N TYR A 387 15.97 -7.56 -13.22
CA TYR A 387 17.07 -7.99 -14.09
C TYR A 387 18.27 -7.04 -14.06
N TYR A 388 18.02 -5.73 -14.08
CA TYR A 388 19.07 -4.72 -13.98
C TYR A 388 19.83 -4.83 -12.66
N GLY A 389 19.09 -4.84 -11.54
CA GLY A 389 19.64 -4.90 -10.18
C GLY A 389 20.44 -6.18 -9.95
N ASP A 390 19.86 -7.34 -10.27
CA ASP A 390 20.52 -8.64 -10.15
C ASP A 390 21.74 -8.75 -11.08
N SER A 391 21.66 -8.22 -12.30
CA SER A 391 22.80 -8.30 -13.22
C SER A 391 23.97 -7.47 -12.73
N ALA A 392 23.74 -6.30 -12.13
CA ALA A 392 24.81 -5.49 -11.55
C ALA A 392 25.59 -6.29 -10.50
N VAL A 393 24.89 -7.09 -9.71
CA VAL A 393 25.46 -8.01 -8.71
C VAL A 393 26.34 -9.05 -9.37
N TYR A 394 25.81 -9.78 -10.36
CA TYR A 394 26.57 -10.83 -11.03
C TYR A 394 27.79 -10.28 -11.78
N THR A 395 27.70 -9.06 -12.32
CA THR A 395 28.86 -8.36 -12.88
C THR A 395 29.93 -8.11 -11.82
N ILE A 396 29.55 -7.63 -10.62
CA ILE A 396 30.51 -7.41 -9.52
C ILE A 396 31.17 -8.73 -9.09
N ILE A 397 30.40 -9.81 -9.00
CA ILE A 397 30.93 -11.16 -8.70
C ILE A 397 31.97 -11.54 -9.77
N CYS A 398 31.62 -11.45 -11.05
CA CYS A 398 32.50 -11.83 -12.14
C CYS A 398 33.78 -11.00 -12.20
N ILE A 399 33.69 -9.68 -11.99
CA ILE A 399 34.87 -8.80 -11.96
C ILE A 399 35.77 -9.13 -10.76
N SER A 400 35.19 -9.40 -9.59
CA SER A 400 35.94 -9.77 -8.39
C SER A 400 36.71 -11.08 -8.60
N LEU A 401 36.03 -12.08 -9.18
CA LEU A 401 36.63 -13.36 -9.54
C LEU A 401 37.74 -13.20 -10.59
N LEU A 402 37.57 -12.30 -11.56
CA LEU A 402 38.58 -12.04 -12.57
C LEU A 402 39.83 -11.39 -11.95
N GLN A 403 39.65 -10.43 -11.05
CA GLN A 403 40.76 -9.76 -10.36
C GLN A 403 41.53 -10.75 -9.47
N ASP A 404 40.82 -11.57 -8.70
CA ASP A 404 41.47 -12.56 -7.85
C ASP A 404 42.18 -13.64 -8.69
N TYR A 405 41.57 -14.09 -9.79
CA TYR A 405 42.21 -14.99 -10.74
C TYR A 405 43.53 -14.41 -11.27
N LYS A 406 43.55 -13.15 -11.72
CA LYS A 406 44.78 -12.49 -12.20
C LYS A 406 45.86 -12.48 -11.11
N ILE A 407 45.50 -12.16 -9.87
CA ILE A 407 46.43 -12.15 -8.73
C ILE A 407 46.94 -13.56 -8.42
N HIS A 408 46.06 -14.56 -8.38
CA HIS A 408 46.39 -15.96 -8.14
C HIS A 408 47.40 -16.46 -9.18
N MET A 409 47.16 -16.20 -10.46
CA MET A 409 48.03 -16.63 -11.55
C MET A 409 49.40 -15.93 -11.50
N ILE A 410 49.45 -14.65 -11.14
CA ILE A 410 50.73 -13.92 -10.95
C ILE A 410 51.53 -14.52 -9.80
N ARG A 411 50.89 -14.82 -8.66
CA ARG A 411 51.56 -15.44 -7.50
C ARG A 411 52.11 -16.83 -7.85
N LYS A 412 51.29 -17.68 -8.46
CA LYS A 412 51.72 -19.01 -8.91
C LYS A 412 52.89 -18.90 -9.89
N LEU A 413 52.91 -17.91 -10.79
CA LEU A 413 54.04 -17.68 -11.70
C LEU A 413 55.32 -17.24 -10.99
N ALA A 414 55.21 -16.38 -9.98
CA ALA A 414 56.35 -15.85 -9.22
C ALA A 414 57.03 -16.92 -8.35
N GLU A 415 56.28 -17.93 -7.93
CA GLU A 415 56.79 -19.05 -7.11
C GLU A 415 57.53 -20.13 -7.92
N LEU A 416 57.46 -20.10 -9.26
CA LEU A 416 58.03 -21.15 -10.09
C LEU A 416 59.54 -20.99 -10.30
N PRO A 417 60.31 -22.09 -10.26
CA PRO A 417 61.70 -22.08 -10.72
C PRO A 417 61.77 -21.83 -12.24
N PRO A 418 62.96 -21.64 -12.83
CA PRO A 418 63.12 -21.55 -14.27
C PRO A 418 62.60 -22.83 -14.94
N LEU A 419 61.49 -22.71 -15.68
CA LEU A 419 60.84 -23.83 -16.38
C LEU A 419 60.86 -23.63 -17.89
N THR A 420 60.83 -24.73 -18.63
CA THR A 420 60.57 -24.69 -20.08
C THR A 420 59.14 -24.21 -20.35
N LEU A 421 58.88 -23.72 -21.58
CA LEU A 421 57.56 -23.20 -21.96
C LEU A 421 56.44 -24.26 -21.82
N SER A 422 56.72 -25.53 -22.13
CA SER A 422 55.74 -26.62 -22.00
C SER A 422 55.40 -26.92 -20.54
N GLN A 423 56.40 -26.97 -19.67
CA GLN A 423 56.21 -27.15 -18.23
C GLN A 423 55.44 -25.97 -17.63
N ARG A 424 55.78 -24.73 -18.03
CA ARG A 424 55.07 -23.53 -17.58
C ARG A 424 53.59 -23.58 -17.96
N ARG A 425 53.26 -23.97 -19.20
CA ARG A 425 51.87 -24.15 -19.64
C ARG A 425 51.12 -25.20 -18.82
N LEU A 426 51.76 -26.34 -18.53
CA LEU A 426 51.14 -27.40 -17.73
C LEU A 426 50.85 -26.94 -16.30
N VAL A 427 51.79 -26.22 -15.67
CA VAL A 427 51.60 -25.67 -14.32
C VAL A 427 50.47 -24.64 -14.31
N LEU A 428 50.43 -23.73 -15.28
CA LEU A 428 49.37 -22.73 -15.36
C LEU A 428 48.00 -23.36 -15.59
N LYS A 429 47.92 -24.41 -16.41
CA LYS A 429 46.69 -25.18 -16.60
C LYS A 429 46.21 -25.78 -15.27
N LYS A 430 47.11 -26.41 -14.52
CA LYS A 430 46.77 -27.00 -13.21
C LYS A 430 46.36 -25.92 -12.18
N ALA A 431 47.05 -24.78 -12.17
CA ALA A 431 46.69 -23.65 -11.30
C ALA A 431 45.33 -23.06 -11.65
N HIS A 432 44.98 -23.00 -12.94
CA HIS A 432 43.65 -22.61 -13.38
C HIS A 432 42.58 -23.60 -12.91
N GLU A 433 42.81 -24.91 -13.07
CA GLU A 433 41.89 -25.95 -12.58
C GLU A 433 41.73 -25.89 -11.05
N GLU A 434 42.82 -25.68 -10.29
CA GLU A 434 42.82 -25.47 -8.84
C GLU A 434 41.99 -24.24 -8.45
N TYR A 435 42.22 -23.11 -9.12
CA TYR A 435 41.48 -21.88 -8.86
C TYR A 435 39.97 -22.07 -9.05
N LEU A 436 39.56 -22.61 -10.20
CA LEU A 436 38.16 -22.83 -10.53
C LEU A 436 37.47 -23.77 -9.55
N LYS A 437 38.17 -24.79 -9.07
CA LYS A 437 37.60 -25.81 -8.19
C LYS A 437 37.55 -25.36 -6.73
N ASP A 438 38.62 -24.75 -6.24
CA ASP A 438 38.84 -24.62 -4.79
C ASP A 438 38.73 -23.18 -4.28
N ILE A 439 38.95 -22.17 -5.14
CA ILE A 439 39.00 -20.74 -4.73
C ILE A 439 37.78 -19.97 -5.22
N ALA A 440 37.45 -20.15 -6.49
CA ALA A 440 36.42 -19.36 -7.16
C ALA A 440 35.02 -19.51 -6.52
N PRO A 441 34.58 -20.71 -6.08
CA PRO A 441 33.29 -20.87 -5.40
C PRO A 441 33.19 -20.09 -4.08
N ASP A 442 34.24 -20.09 -3.25
CA ASP A 442 34.29 -19.38 -1.96
C ASP A 442 34.22 -17.85 -2.15
N ILE A 443 34.89 -17.33 -3.18
CA ILE A 443 34.80 -15.90 -3.53
C ILE A 443 33.39 -15.56 -4.03
N ALA A 444 32.83 -16.37 -4.93
CA ALA A 444 31.50 -16.16 -5.45
C ALA A 444 30.46 -16.16 -4.31
N GLU A 445 30.57 -17.08 -3.36
CA GLU A 445 29.74 -17.15 -2.16
C GLU A 445 29.91 -15.90 -1.29
N LYS A 446 31.15 -15.49 -0.95
CA LYS A 446 31.42 -14.28 -0.15
C LYS A 446 30.90 -13.00 -0.80
N VAL A 447 31.05 -12.84 -2.11
CA VAL A 447 30.52 -11.66 -2.81
C VAL A 447 29.00 -11.72 -2.85
N ARG A 448 28.42 -12.91 -3.09
CA ARG A 448 26.97 -13.13 -3.04
C ARG A 448 26.41 -12.76 -1.67
N GLU A 449 27.04 -13.16 -0.57
CA GLU A 449 26.65 -12.81 0.81
C GLU A 449 26.71 -11.30 1.10
N ARG A 450 27.68 -10.58 0.50
CA ARG A 450 27.80 -9.12 0.64
C ARG A 450 26.74 -8.36 -0.14
N VAL A 451 26.10 -9.02 -1.08
CA VAL A 451 25.08 -8.41 -1.92
C VAL A 451 23.72 -8.59 -1.25
N SER A 452 23.00 -7.48 -1.12
CA SER A 452 21.64 -7.46 -0.56
C SER A 452 20.75 -8.52 -1.20
N PRO A 453 20.11 -9.40 -0.41
CA PRO A 453 19.11 -10.34 -0.90
C PRO A 453 17.96 -9.67 -1.66
N LYS A 454 17.69 -8.37 -1.40
CA LYS A 454 16.67 -7.56 -2.10
C LYS A 454 16.94 -7.38 -3.59
N LEU A 455 18.20 -7.54 -4.02
CA LEU A 455 18.53 -7.51 -5.44
C LEU A 455 18.16 -8.82 -6.14
N ARG A 456 17.98 -9.91 -5.38
CA ARG A 456 17.68 -11.26 -5.89
C ARG A 456 16.19 -11.40 -6.13
N GLY A 457 15.79 -11.36 -7.41
CA GLY A 457 14.38 -11.50 -7.79
C GLY A 457 13.88 -12.93 -7.55
N THR A 458 13.16 -13.15 -6.45
CA THR A 458 12.30 -14.33 -6.29
C THR A 458 11.09 -14.15 -7.19
N HIS A 459 10.71 -15.15 -8.00
CA HIS A 459 9.58 -15.13 -8.96
C HIS A 459 9.82 -14.53 -10.35
N LEU A 460 11.05 -14.16 -10.71
CA LEU A 460 11.37 -13.59 -12.04
C LEU A 460 10.91 -14.42 -13.25
N ASP A 461 10.88 -15.75 -13.15
CA ASP A 461 10.52 -16.63 -14.27
C ASP A 461 8.99 -16.72 -14.48
N SER A 462 8.20 -16.75 -13.40
CA SER A 462 6.74 -16.75 -13.49
C SER A 462 6.24 -15.40 -14.00
N GLU A 463 6.79 -14.30 -13.48
CA GLU A 463 6.47 -12.95 -13.95
C GLU A 463 6.82 -12.77 -15.42
N HIS A 464 7.99 -13.22 -15.85
CA HIS A 464 8.40 -13.15 -17.24
C HIS A 464 7.42 -13.86 -18.17
N LYS A 465 6.98 -15.06 -17.79
CA LYS A 465 5.98 -15.81 -18.57
C LYS A 465 4.67 -15.04 -18.69
N LEU A 466 4.16 -14.50 -17.58
CA LEU A 466 2.94 -13.70 -17.57
C LEU A 466 3.06 -12.47 -18.49
N ILE A 467 4.19 -11.77 -18.45
CA ILE A 467 4.47 -10.61 -19.33
C ILE A 467 4.44 -11.02 -20.81
N MET A 468 5.04 -12.15 -21.16
CA MET A 468 5.07 -12.62 -22.55
C MET A 468 3.69 -13.02 -23.07
N GLU A 469 2.82 -13.51 -22.19
CA GLU A 469 1.42 -13.86 -22.50
C GLU A 469 0.48 -12.64 -22.51
N ASP A 470 0.88 -11.51 -21.93
CA ASP A 470 0.02 -10.33 -21.78
C ASP A 470 -0.05 -9.47 -23.06
N GLU A 471 -1.23 -9.33 -23.65
CA GLU A 471 -1.44 -8.58 -24.90
C GLU A 471 -1.31 -7.06 -24.75
N SER A 472 -1.45 -6.52 -23.53
CA SER A 472 -1.27 -5.09 -23.24
C SER A 472 0.18 -4.64 -23.38
N VAL A 473 1.13 -5.58 -23.31
CA VAL A 473 2.56 -5.30 -23.40
C VAL A 473 2.99 -5.26 -24.86
N SER A 474 3.51 -4.11 -25.29
CA SER A 474 3.97 -3.93 -26.66
C SER A 474 5.08 -4.92 -27.03
N ARG A 475 5.13 -5.32 -28.31
CA ARG A 475 6.17 -6.22 -28.84
C ARG A 475 7.58 -5.70 -28.57
N THR A 476 7.82 -4.40 -28.70
CA THR A 476 9.12 -3.76 -28.41
C THR A 476 9.55 -3.99 -26.96
N VAL A 477 8.61 -3.87 -26.00
CA VAL A 477 8.89 -4.14 -24.58
C VAL A 477 9.19 -5.62 -24.38
N LYS A 478 8.41 -6.53 -24.98
CA LYS A 478 8.65 -7.98 -24.88
C LYS A 478 10.03 -8.38 -25.45
N ASP A 479 10.35 -7.92 -26.66
CA ASP A 479 11.62 -8.22 -27.33
C ASP A 479 12.82 -7.71 -26.51
N SER A 480 12.70 -6.51 -25.92
CA SER A 480 13.74 -5.94 -25.05
C SER A 480 13.87 -6.72 -23.74
N LEU A 481 12.75 -7.04 -23.10
CA LEU A 481 12.75 -7.82 -21.86
C LEU A 481 13.32 -9.23 -22.06
N GLU A 482 13.02 -9.89 -23.19
CA GLU A 482 13.59 -11.20 -23.55
C GLU A 482 15.11 -11.14 -23.71
N LYS A 483 15.63 -10.12 -24.42
CA LYS A 483 17.07 -9.89 -24.54
C LYS A 483 17.72 -9.62 -23.18
N SER A 484 17.10 -8.77 -22.36
CA SER A 484 17.55 -8.49 -21.01
C SER A 484 17.62 -9.78 -20.17
N ARG A 485 16.57 -10.60 -20.20
CA ARG A 485 16.55 -11.89 -19.48
C ARG A 485 17.62 -12.85 -19.99
N ALA A 486 17.79 -12.96 -21.31
CA ALA A 486 18.78 -13.85 -21.90
C ALA A 486 20.22 -13.49 -21.52
N ALA A 487 20.54 -12.18 -21.49
CA ALA A 487 21.85 -11.70 -21.04
C ALA A 487 22.02 -11.88 -19.52
N TYR A 488 20.98 -11.60 -18.73
CA TYR A 488 20.94 -11.85 -17.29
C TYR A 488 21.24 -13.31 -16.94
N LEU A 489 20.57 -14.27 -17.59
CA LEU A 489 20.77 -15.70 -17.32
C LEU A 489 22.20 -16.15 -17.66
N GLN A 490 22.78 -15.64 -18.75
CA GLN A 490 24.17 -15.93 -19.10
C GLN A 490 25.16 -15.33 -18.11
N LEU A 491 24.85 -14.13 -17.58
CA LEU A 491 25.69 -13.47 -16.59
C LEU A 491 25.63 -14.21 -15.24
N LYS A 492 24.44 -14.66 -14.84
CA LYS A 492 24.24 -15.54 -13.68
C LYS A 492 25.02 -16.86 -13.83
N GLU A 493 24.90 -17.53 -14.98
CA GLU A 493 25.66 -18.74 -15.29
C GLU A 493 27.18 -18.48 -15.24
N ALA A 494 27.64 -17.35 -15.78
CA ALA A 494 29.05 -16.98 -15.77
C ALA A 494 29.59 -16.75 -14.34
N ALA A 495 28.77 -16.18 -13.45
CA ALA A 495 29.12 -15.99 -12.05
C ALA A 495 29.18 -17.31 -11.26
N GLU A 496 28.42 -18.33 -11.67
CA GLU A 496 28.38 -19.64 -11.02
C GLU A 496 29.43 -20.62 -11.55
N THR A 497 29.66 -20.61 -12.87
CA THR A 497 30.50 -21.62 -13.55
C THR A 497 31.89 -21.13 -13.91
N ILE A 498 32.08 -19.81 -13.95
CA ILE A 498 33.34 -19.11 -14.13
C ILE A 498 34.13 -19.69 -15.31
N VAL A 499 33.89 -19.15 -16.51
CA VAL A 499 34.84 -19.17 -17.66
C VAL A 499 34.61 -20.22 -18.76
N LYS A 500 33.65 -21.15 -18.68
CA LYS A 500 33.44 -22.10 -19.79
C LYS A 500 32.73 -21.48 -21.01
N LYS A 501 33.32 -21.61 -22.20
CA LYS A 501 32.64 -21.37 -23.50
C LYS A 501 31.55 -22.44 -23.69
N LYS A 502 30.59 -22.19 -24.60
CA LYS A 502 29.53 -23.17 -25.00
C LYS A 502 30.06 -24.53 -25.47
N LYS A 503 31.36 -24.67 -25.76
CA LYS A 503 32.03 -25.91 -26.18
C LYS A 503 32.91 -26.55 -25.10
N GLY A 504 32.91 -26.03 -23.87
CA GLY A 504 33.73 -26.54 -22.76
C GLY A 504 35.19 -26.07 -22.77
N GLU A 505 35.58 -25.21 -23.71
CA GLU A 505 36.88 -24.53 -23.69
C GLU A 505 36.87 -23.35 -22.72
N ASP A 506 37.96 -23.14 -22.00
CA ASP A 506 38.11 -22.01 -21.08
C ASP A 506 38.31 -20.70 -21.86
N ARG A 507 37.65 -19.61 -21.45
CA ARG A 507 37.98 -18.25 -21.92
C ARG A 507 39.29 -17.78 -21.29
N THR A 508 40.05 -16.95 -22.00
CA THR A 508 41.13 -16.19 -21.34
C THR A 508 40.53 -15.18 -20.35
N ALA A 509 41.36 -14.62 -19.47
CA ALA A 509 40.94 -13.57 -18.54
C ALA A 509 40.36 -12.35 -19.31
N GLU A 510 41.00 -11.94 -20.40
CA GLU A 510 40.56 -10.83 -21.23
C GLU A 510 39.28 -11.16 -22.01
N GLU A 511 39.17 -12.38 -22.56
CA GLU A 511 37.95 -12.85 -23.22
C GLU A 511 36.78 -12.91 -22.24
N PHE A 512 37.02 -13.33 -21.00
CA PHE A 512 35.99 -13.34 -19.95
C PHE A 512 35.59 -11.92 -19.56
N GLU A 513 36.56 -11.01 -19.36
CA GLU A 513 36.29 -9.61 -19.04
C GLU A 513 35.38 -8.95 -20.10
N MET A 514 35.74 -9.10 -21.37
CA MET A 514 34.95 -8.56 -22.48
C MET A 514 33.55 -9.18 -22.54
N PHE A 515 33.44 -10.50 -22.34
CA PHE A 515 32.17 -11.21 -22.32
C PHE A 515 31.23 -10.68 -21.21
N ILE A 516 31.76 -10.44 -20.01
CA ILE A 516 30.98 -9.91 -18.88
C ILE A 516 30.52 -8.47 -19.15
N LEU A 517 31.39 -7.63 -19.71
CA LEU A 517 31.05 -6.25 -20.04
C LEU A 517 30.00 -6.16 -21.15
N GLU A 518 30.05 -7.06 -22.14
CA GLU A 518 29.04 -7.16 -23.20
C GLU A 518 27.68 -7.58 -22.63
N LEU A 519 27.63 -8.65 -21.84
CA LEU A 519 26.39 -9.09 -21.19
C LEU A 519 25.78 -8.03 -20.27
N TRP A 520 26.62 -7.34 -19.48
CA TRP A 520 26.15 -6.24 -18.64
C TRP A 520 25.59 -5.09 -19.47
N GLY A 521 26.26 -4.73 -20.57
CA GLY A 521 25.79 -3.73 -21.52
C GLY A 521 24.43 -4.09 -22.11
N ASP A 522 24.24 -5.35 -22.51
CA ASP A 522 22.98 -5.86 -23.05
C ASP A 522 21.85 -5.81 -22.03
N VAL A 523 22.05 -6.31 -20.81
CA VAL A 523 21.02 -6.21 -19.75
C VAL A 523 20.67 -4.75 -19.51
N ARG A 524 21.68 -3.91 -19.27
CA ARG A 524 21.49 -2.51 -18.97
C ARG A 524 20.68 -1.79 -20.05
N PHE A 525 21.10 -1.91 -21.32
CA PHE A 525 20.45 -1.22 -22.43
C PHE A 525 18.98 -1.65 -22.58
N ASN A 526 18.74 -2.96 -22.62
CA ASN A 526 17.39 -3.48 -22.85
C ASN A 526 16.47 -3.27 -21.63
N ALA A 527 17.00 -3.35 -20.40
CA ALA A 527 16.24 -3.05 -19.19
C ALA A 527 15.87 -1.56 -19.12
N GLU A 528 16.80 -0.65 -19.42
CA GLU A 528 16.54 0.80 -19.48
C GLU A 528 15.48 1.14 -20.55
N GLU A 529 15.50 0.45 -21.70
CA GLU A 529 14.47 0.58 -22.73
C GLU A 529 13.08 0.17 -22.22
N VAL A 530 12.99 -0.99 -21.54
CA VAL A 530 11.74 -1.45 -20.92
C VAL A 530 11.27 -0.44 -19.85
N ILE A 531 12.14 -0.05 -18.93
CA ILE A 531 11.84 0.90 -17.84
C ILE A 531 11.29 2.21 -18.42
N THR A 532 11.94 2.75 -19.46
CA THR A 532 11.52 3.99 -20.11
C THR A 532 10.18 3.83 -20.83
N ALA A 533 9.98 2.72 -21.54
CA ALA A 533 8.74 2.45 -22.28
C ALA A 533 7.54 2.16 -21.36
N THR A 534 7.80 1.63 -20.17
CA THR A 534 6.80 1.23 -19.17
C THR A 534 6.61 2.26 -18.06
N ALA A 535 7.45 3.29 -17.98
CA ALA A 535 7.36 4.34 -16.96
C ALA A 535 5.92 4.88 -16.83
N PRO A 536 5.43 5.09 -15.60
CA PRO A 536 4.12 5.69 -15.38
C PRO A 536 4.07 7.05 -16.08
N ARG A 537 3.07 7.23 -16.95
CA ARG A 537 2.83 8.54 -17.59
C ARG A 537 2.09 9.50 -16.67
#